data_AF-A0A921RER4-F1
#
_entry.id   AF-A0A921RER4-F1
#
_cell.length_a   1.000
_cell.length_b   1.000
_cell.length_c   1.000
_cell.angle_alpha   90.00
_cell.angle_beta   90.00
_cell.angle_gamma   90.00
#
_symmetry.space_group_name_H-M   'P 1'
#
loop_
_entity.id
_entity.type
_entity.pdbx_description
1 polymer ?
#
loop_
_entity_poly.entity_id
_entity_poly.type
_entity_poly.pdbx_seq_one_letter_code
_entity_poly.pdbx_strand_id
1 'polypeptide(L)'
;MAANSAAEKARALEQCERDLDVAIERLVNLRLDAAEHGAHHDDVHPATAAEEEEEEEQHVDPSDGSDDDRTDQWIERLMEAMASAENWGDARARAARLLEDFDASVATACRVERDVALMQKGHLKKVVRAQYWLINEKAAANRELQRQLAGCQERVRSLETDNYALSMYLRNAQPQPQGAITGPFHPEVF
;
A
#
# COMPACT_ATOMS: atom_id res chain seq x y z
N MET A 1 34.80 21.23 -5.36
CA MET A 1 33.96 20.19 -6.00
C MET A 1 32.74 19.79 -5.17
N ALA A 2 32.77 19.78 -3.83
CA ALA A 2 31.62 19.37 -3.00
C ALA A 2 30.38 20.28 -3.10
N ALA A 3 30.56 21.59 -3.32
CA ALA A 3 29.46 22.56 -3.40
C ALA A 3 28.56 22.38 -4.66
N ASN A 4 29.12 21.92 -5.79
CA ASN A 4 28.35 21.68 -7.00
C ASN A 4 27.45 20.44 -6.87
N SER A 5 27.93 19.40 -6.18
CA SER A 5 27.16 18.17 -5.96
C SER A 5 25.94 18.39 -5.05
N ALA A 6 26.03 19.32 -4.07
CA ALA A 6 24.90 19.68 -3.23
C ALA A 6 23.82 20.46 -4.00
N ALA A 7 24.25 21.37 -4.89
CA ALA A 7 23.35 22.14 -5.74
C ALA A 7 22.64 21.26 -6.79
N GLU A 8 23.33 20.25 -7.33
CA GLU A 8 22.73 19.28 -8.26
C GLU A 8 21.67 18.40 -7.58
N LYS A 9 21.92 17.95 -6.35
CA LYS A 9 20.92 17.18 -5.57
C LYS A 9 19.68 18.01 -5.23
N ALA A 10 19.85 19.28 -4.87
CA ALA A 10 18.73 20.18 -4.60
C ALA A 10 17.85 20.38 -5.85
N ARG A 11 18.48 20.58 -7.02
CA ARG A 11 17.76 20.68 -8.30
C ARG A 11 17.05 19.39 -8.69
N ALA A 12 17.65 18.24 -8.42
CA ALA A 12 17.04 16.94 -8.69
C ALA A 12 15.78 16.74 -7.84
N LEU A 13 15.82 17.11 -6.55
CA LEU A 13 14.65 17.03 -5.68
C LEU A 13 13.52 17.96 -6.13
N GLU A 14 13.86 19.19 -6.53
CA GLU A 14 12.89 20.16 -7.05
C GLU A 14 12.26 19.70 -8.37
N GLN A 15 13.01 18.98 -9.20
CA GLN A 15 12.47 18.36 -10.41
C GLN A 15 11.52 17.20 -10.08
N CYS A 16 11.88 16.35 -9.11
CA CYS A 16 11.01 15.28 -8.66
C CYS A 16 9.69 15.80 -8.06
N GLU A 17 9.72 16.92 -7.33
CA GLU A 17 8.52 17.55 -6.79
C GLU A 17 7.58 18.01 -7.92
N ARG A 18 8.12 18.72 -8.93
CA ARG A 18 7.33 19.14 -10.10
C ARG A 18 6.78 17.97 -10.91
N ASP A 19 7.56 16.91 -11.10
CA ASP A 19 7.12 15.73 -11.85
C ASP A 19 6.00 14.98 -11.10
N LEU A 20 6.05 14.95 -9.76
CA LEU A 20 4.99 14.40 -8.92
C LEU A 20 3.71 15.24 -8.99
N ASP A 21 3.80 16.57 -8.94
CA ASP A 21 2.65 17.46 -9.07
C ASP A 21 1.95 17.29 -10.43
N VAL A 22 2.72 17.21 -11.51
CA VAL A 22 2.20 16.94 -12.87
C VAL A 22 1.53 15.57 -12.96
N ALA A 23 2.08 14.55 -12.30
CA ALA A 23 1.47 13.22 -12.26
C ALA A 23 0.13 13.22 -11.49
N ILE A 24 0.06 13.97 -10.38
CA ILE A 24 -1.17 14.14 -9.59
C ILE A 24 -2.24 14.86 -10.41
N GLU A 25 -1.90 15.96 -11.10
CA GLU A 25 -2.85 16.67 -11.96
C GLU A 25 -3.39 15.78 -13.08
N ARG A 26 -2.53 15.02 -13.76
CA ARG A 26 -2.95 14.07 -14.82
C ARG A 26 -3.87 12.98 -14.28
N LEU A 27 -3.58 12.45 -13.10
CA LEU A 27 -4.41 11.42 -12.47
C LEU A 27 -5.77 11.98 -12.05
N VAL A 28 -5.82 13.20 -11.52
CA VAL A 28 -7.08 13.87 -11.17
C VAL A 28 -7.92 14.13 -12.42
N ASN A 29 -7.31 14.63 -13.50
CA ASN A 29 -8.02 14.85 -14.77
C ASN A 29 -8.57 13.53 -15.36
N LEU A 30 -7.77 12.45 -15.37
CA LEU A 30 -8.24 11.13 -15.83
C LEU A 30 -9.37 10.56 -14.96
N ARG A 31 -9.36 10.80 -13.64
CA ARG A 31 -10.44 10.36 -12.74
C ARG A 31 -11.70 11.21 -12.88
N LEU A 32 -11.57 12.48 -13.25
CA LEU A 32 -12.70 13.36 -13.57
C LEU A 32 -13.31 12.98 -14.93
N ASP A 33 -12.49 12.69 -15.94
CA ASP A 33 -12.94 12.20 -17.26
C ASP A 33 -13.65 10.84 -17.16
N ALA A 34 -13.20 9.97 -16.25
CA ALA A 34 -13.88 8.70 -15.97
C ALA A 34 -15.25 8.88 -15.26
N ALA A 35 -15.44 9.98 -14.51
CA ALA A 35 -16.71 10.30 -13.86
C ALA A 35 -17.72 10.96 -14.82
N GLU A 36 -17.26 11.69 -15.84
CA GLU A 36 -18.14 12.32 -16.83
C GLU A 36 -18.69 11.34 -17.89
N HIS A 37 -18.05 10.18 -18.08
CA HIS A 37 -18.54 9.12 -18.98
C HIS A 37 -19.42 8.05 -18.29
N GLY A 38 -19.67 8.18 -16.99
CA GLY A 38 -20.44 7.23 -16.18
C GLY A 38 -21.91 7.63 -15.97
N ALA A 39 -22.65 7.96 -17.02
CA ALA A 39 -24.08 8.20 -16.94
C ALA A 39 -24.87 7.09 -17.67
N HIS A 40 -25.02 5.93 -17.03
CA HIS A 40 -26.19 5.05 -17.07
C HIS A 40 -25.83 3.66 -16.52
N HIS A 41 -26.15 3.41 -15.25
CA HIS A 41 -26.89 2.19 -14.88
C HIS A 41 -27.48 2.42 -13.48
N ASP A 42 -28.80 2.60 -13.44
CA ASP A 42 -29.60 2.42 -12.23
C ASP A 42 -29.44 0.96 -11.78
N ASP A 43 -29.15 0.71 -10.51
CA ASP A 43 -30.11 -0.05 -9.69
C ASP A 43 -29.68 -0.06 -8.23
N VAL A 44 -30.60 0.45 -7.43
CA VAL A 44 -30.64 0.39 -5.97
C VAL A 44 -31.10 -1.02 -5.58
N HIS A 45 -30.36 -1.74 -4.76
CA HIS A 45 -30.96 -2.51 -3.66
C HIS A 45 -29.96 -2.74 -2.50
N PRO A 46 -30.43 -2.67 -1.24
CA PRO A 46 -29.58 -2.57 -0.06
C PRO A 46 -29.20 -3.93 0.53
N ALA A 47 -28.10 -3.90 1.26
CA ALA A 47 -27.51 -5.00 2.00
C ALA A 47 -28.47 -5.70 2.99
N THR A 48 -28.44 -7.03 3.00
CA THR A 48 -28.64 -7.87 4.19
C THR A 48 -27.69 -9.05 4.18
N ALA A 49 -27.26 -9.42 5.38
CA ALA A 49 -26.12 -10.24 5.73
C ALA A 49 -26.24 -11.75 5.43
N ALA A 50 -25.06 -12.39 5.46
CA ALA A 50 -24.75 -13.73 5.96
C ALA A 50 -24.38 -14.79 4.91
N GLU A 51 -23.10 -15.14 4.99
CA GLU A 51 -22.51 -16.48 4.95
C GLU A 51 -22.59 -17.31 3.65
N GLU A 52 -21.39 -17.63 3.17
CA GLU A 52 -20.92 -18.91 2.61
C GLU A 52 -20.19 -18.79 1.26
N GLU A 53 -19.19 -19.64 1.15
CA GLU A 53 -18.12 -19.72 0.17
C GLU A 53 -18.62 -19.77 -1.27
N GLU A 54 -18.14 -18.86 -2.14
CA GLU A 54 -17.81 -19.20 -3.53
C GLU A 54 -16.64 -18.31 -4.00
N GLU A 55 -15.63 -18.96 -4.59
CA GLU A 55 -14.50 -18.32 -5.27
C GLU A 55 -15.02 -17.63 -6.54
N GLU A 56 -15.45 -16.36 -6.44
CA GLU A 56 -15.65 -15.55 -7.65
C GLU A 56 -14.29 -15.03 -8.14
N GLU A 57 -13.70 -15.76 -9.09
CA GLU A 57 -12.79 -15.19 -10.07
C GLU A 57 -13.54 -14.06 -10.81
N GLN A 58 -13.46 -12.86 -10.25
CA GLN A 58 -13.80 -11.65 -10.98
C GLN A 58 -12.75 -11.45 -12.06
N HIS A 59 -13.04 -12.04 -13.22
CA HIS A 59 -12.44 -11.72 -14.50
C HIS A 59 -12.69 -10.24 -14.78
N VAL A 60 -11.77 -9.39 -14.32
CA VAL A 60 -11.63 -8.04 -14.87
C VAL A 60 -11.08 -8.24 -16.26
N ASP A 61 -12.00 -8.34 -17.22
CA ASP A 61 -11.71 -8.42 -18.64
C ASP A 61 -10.96 -7.14 -19.04
N PRO A 62 -9.67 -7.20 -19.44
CA PRO A 62 -9.15 -6.17 -20.29
C PRO A 62 -9.72 -6.49 -21.66
N SER A 63 -10.83 -5.86 -22.02
CA SER A 63 -11.29 -5.81 -23.41
C SER A 63 -10.23 -5.05 -24.21
N ASP A 64 -9.17 -5.79 -24.56
CA ASP A 64 -8.18 -5.44 -25.55
C ASP A 64 -8.81 -5.85 -26.88
N GLY A 65 -8.95 -4.91 -27.81
CA GLY A 65 -9.57 -5.13 -29.13
C GLY A 65 -8.85 -6.15 -30.03
N SER A 66 -8.00 -7.00 -29.46
CA SER A 66 -7.25 -8.07 -30.10
C SER A 66 -8.02 -9.40 -30.14
N ASP A 67 -9.00 -9.63 -29.26
CA ASP A 67 -9.74 -10.89 -29.26
C ASP A 67 -10.73 -11.03 -30.42
N ASP A 68 -11.32 -9.90 -30.86
CA ASP A 68 -12.14 -9.85 -32.07
C ASP A 68 -11.31 -10.23 -33.31
N ASP A 69 -10.08 -9.68 -33.45
CA ASP A 69 -9.19 -9.98 -34.57
C ASP A 69 -8.75 -11.46 -34.60
N ARG A 70 -8.49 -12.06 -33.42
CA ARG A 70 -8.17 -13.49 -33.34
C ARG A 70 -9.38 -14.36 -33.70
N THR A 71 -10.56 -13.99 -33.24
CA THR A 71 -11.81 -14.72 -33.51
C THR A 71 -12.16 -14.64 -34.99
N ASP A 72 -12.03 -13.46 -35.60
CA ASP A 72 -12.25 -13.24 -37.03
C ASP A 72 -11.28 -14.08 -37.88
N GLN A 73 -10.00 -14.18 -37.50
CA GLN A 73 -9.04 -15.04 -38.20
C GLN A 73 -9.39 -16.53 -38.16
N TRP A 74 -9.92 -17.04 -37.05
CA TRP A 74 -10.39 -18.43 -36.97
C TRP A 74 -11.65 -18.66 -37.81
N ILE A 75 -12.56 -17.68 -37.84
CA ILE A 75 -13.77 -17.71 -38.66
C ILE A 75 -13.41 -17.69 -40.16
N GLU A 76 -12.49 -16.82 -40.59
CA GLU A 76 -12.00 -16.75 -41.97
C GLU A 76 -11.34 -18.06 -42.40
N ARG A 77 -10.48 -18.64 -41.56
CA ARG A 77 -9.85 -19.94 -41.83
C ARG A 77 -10.86 -21.08 -41.95
N LEU A 78 -11.91 -21.06 -41.11
CA LEU A 78 -12.98 -22.04 -41.19
C LEU A 78 -13.78 -21.90 -42.49
N MET A 79 -14.12 -20.66 -42.87
CA MET A 79 -14.82 -20.37 -44.11
C MET A 79 -14.00 -20.77 -45.34
N GLU A 80 -12.70 -20.46 -45.36
CA GLU A 80 -11.78 -20.84 -46.43
C GLU A 80 -11.58 -22.36 -46.52
N ALA A 81 -11.46 -23.04 -45.39
CA ALA A 81 -11.32 -24.49 -45.32
C ALA A 81 -12.59 -25.23 -45.79
N MET A 82 -13.78 -24.68 -45.53
CA MET A 82 -15.03 -25.24 -46.04
C MET A 82 -15.27 -24.88 -47.52
N ALA A 83 -14.88 -23.69 -47.96
CA ALA A 83 -15.02 -23.27 -49.37
C ALA A 83 -14.10 -24.05 -50.32
N SER A 84 -12.96 -24.56 -49.81
CA SER A 84 -11.99 -25.36 -50.57
C SER A 84 -12.26 -26.87 -50.53
N ALA A 85 -13.32 -27.33 -49.86
CA ALA A 85 -13.63 -28.75 -49.71
C ALA A 85 -14.27 -29.33 -50.98
N GLU A 86 -13.84 -30.53 -51.39
CA GLU A 86 -14.34 -31.20 -52.61
C GLU A 86 -15.67 -31.93 -52.37
N ASN A 87 -15.95 -32.31 -51.13
CA ASN A 87 -17.18 -33.00 -50.74
C ASN A 87 -17.54 -32.72 -49.27
N TRP A 88 -18.76 -33.04 -48.88
CA TRP A 88 -19.26 -32.78 -47.52
C TRP A 88 -18.48 -33.53 -46.43
N GLY A 89 -17.96 -34.72 -46.73
CA GLY A 89 -17.11 -35.49 -45.82
C GLY A 89 -15.74 -34.84 -45.58
N ASP A 90 -15.14 -34.27 -46.62
CA ASP A 90 -13.88 -33.53 -46.59
C ASP A 90 -14.05 -32.21 -45.83
N ALA A 91 -15.15 -31.48 -46.08
CA ALA A 91 -15.49 -30.27 -45.32
C ALA A 91 -15.60 -30.57 -43.82
N ARG A 92 -16.28 -31.67 -43.46
CA ARG A 92 -16.42 -32.10 -42.06
C ARG A 92 -15.08 -32.52 -41.44
N ALA A 93 -14.23 -33.23 -42.19
CA ALA A 93 -12.91 -33.62 -41.70
C ALA A 93 -11.99 -32.41 -41.49
N ARG A 94 -12.04 -31.41 -42.38
CA ARG A 94 -11.29 -30.16 -42.24
C ARG A 94 -11.79 -29.32 -41.07
N ALA A 95 -13.10 -29.17 -40.92
CA ALA A 95 -13.69 -28.45 -39.79
C ALA A 95 -13.34 -29.12 -38.44
N ALA A 96 -13.37 -30.45 -38.36
CA ALA A 96 -12.99 -31.17 -37.15
C ALA A 96 -11.53 -30.90 -36.76
N ARG A 97 -10.60 -30.94 -37.71
CA ARG A 97 -9.17 -30.62 -37.46
C ARG A 97 -8.97 -29.17 -37.03
N LEU A 98 -9.63 -28.23 -37.67
CA LEU A 98 -9.55 -26.81 -37.29
C LEU A 98 -10.07 -26.56 -35.87
N LEU A 99 -11.14 -27.25 -35.47
CA LEU A 99 -11.67 -27.17 -34.10
C LEU A 99 -10.72 -27.82 -33.08
N GLU A 100 -10.09 -28.94 -33.41
CA GLU A 100 -9.05 -29.54 -32.56
C GLU A 100 -7.85 -28.59 -32.37
N ASP A 101 -7.40 -27.93 -33.44
CA ASP A 101 -6.32 -26.94 -33.39
C ASP A 101 -6.73 -25.69 -32.59
N PHE A 102 -7.98 -25.25 -32.74
CA PHE A 102 -8.55 -24.15 -31.95
C PHE A 102 -8.59 -24.51 -30.46
N ASP A 103 -9.15 -25.67 -30.10
CA ASP A 103 -9.22 -26.15 -28.71
C ASP A 103 -7.82 -26.28 -28.10
N ALA A 104 -6.84 -26.78 -28.86
CA ALA A 104 -5.45 -26.81 -28.44
C ALA A 104 -4.90 -25.40 -28.18
N SER A 105 -5.18 -24.45 -29.07
CA SER A 105 -4.75 -23.05 -28.91
C SER A 105 -5.36 -22.41 -27.66
N VAL A 106 -6.67 -22.59 -27.42
CA VAL A 106 -7.37 -22.06 -26.25
C VAL A 106 -6.84 -22.70 -24.98
N ALA A 107 -6.65 -24.03 -24.97
CA ALA A 107 -6.09 -24.73 -23.83
C ALA A 107 -4.67 -24.24 -23.47
N THR A 108 -3.85 -23.88 -24.46
CA THR A 108 -2.53 -23.28 -24.19
C THR A 108 -2.64 -21.86 -23.65
N ALA A 109 -3.52 -21.02 -24.20
CA ALA A 109 -3.74 -19.66 -23.73
C ALA A 109 -4.20 -19.65 -22.26
N CYS A 110 -5.22 -20.42 -21.92
CA CYS A 110 -5.72 -20.53 -20.55
C CYS A 110 -4.67 -21.05 -19.56
N ARG A 111 -3.74 -21.92 -20.00
CA ARG A 111 -2.62 -22.37 -19.16
C ARG A 111 -1.65 -21.24 -18.88
N VAL A 112 -1.27 -20.48 -19.90
CA VAL A 112 -0.35 -19.35 -19.75
C VAL A 112 -0.96 -18.28 -18.83
N GLU A 113 -2.23 -17.93 -19.03
CA GLU A 113 -2.93 -16.96 -18.18
C GLU A 113 -2.98 -17.44 -16.72
N ARG A 114 -3.33 -18.72 -16.49
CA ARG A 114 -3.31 -19.30 -15.15
C ARG A 114 -1.92 -19.24 -14.52
N ASP A 115 -0.88 -19.59 -15.25
CA ASP A 115 0.50 -19.58 -14.73
C ASP A 115 0.95 -18.14 -14.39
N VAL A 116 0.60 -17.17 -15.23
CA VAL A 116 0.83 -15.73 -14.97
C VAL A 116 0.07 -15.28 -13.72
N ALA A 117 -1.21 -15.61 -13.59
CA ALA A 117 -2.02 -15.28 -12.43
C ALA A 117 -1.46 -15.89 -11.14
N LEU A 118 -1.02 -17.15 -11.19
CA LEU A 118 -0.38 -17.83 -10.06
C LEU A 118 0.96 -17.16 -9.68
N MET A 119 1.76 -16.77 -10.66
CA MET A 119 3.01 -16.03 -10.40
C MET A 119 2.74 -14.67 -9.77
N GLN A 120 1.78 -13.91 -10.27
CA GLN A 120 1.38 -12.62 -9.71
C GLN A 120 0.85 -12.76 -8.28
N LYS A 121 -0.03 -13.74 -8.02
CA LYS A 121 -0.52 -14.08 -6.67
C LYS A 121 0.64 -14.44 -5.74
N GLY A 122 1.62 -15.19 -6.23
CA GLY A 122 2.85 -15.52 -5.49
C GLY A 122 3.67 -14.29 -5.14
N HIS A 123 3.84 -13.37 -6.09
CA HIS A 123 4.55 -12.11 -5.89
C HIS A 123 3.83 -11.24 -4.85
N LEU A 124 2.51 -11.03 -5.01
CA LEU A 124 1.70 -10.23 -4.10
C LEU A 124 1.77 -10.77 -2.67
N LYS A 125 1.65 -12.10 -2.48
CA LYS A 125 1.79 -12.74 -1.17
C LYS A 125 3.17 -12.52 -0.53
N LYS A 126 4.24 -12.40 -1.31
CA LYS A 126 5.58 -12.10 -0.79
C LYS A 126 5.67 -10.64 -0.35
N VAL A 127 5.20 -9.72 -1.19
CA VAL A 127 5.19 -8.28 -0.90
C VAL A 127 4.35 -7.97 0.35
N VAL A 128 3.13 -8.51 0.43
CA VAL A 128 2.23 -8.33 1.57
C VAL A 128 2.87 -8.85 2.86
N ARG A 129 3.54 -10.00 2.83
CA ARG A 129 4.23 -10.54 4.01
C ARG A 129 5.41 -9.67 4.45
N ALA A 130 6.22 -9.18 3.51
CA ALA A 130 7.31 -8.28 3.82
C ALA A 130 6.80 -6.96 4.45
N GLN A 131 5.72 -6.41 3.89
CA GLN A 131 5.10 -5.19 4.41
C GLN A 131 4.52 -5.41 5.82
N TYR A 132 3.81 -6.53 6.03
CA TYR A 132 3.29 -6.89 7.34
C TYR A 132 4.40 -6.98 8.39
N TRP A 133 5.51 -7.64 8.05
CA TRP A 133 6.65 -7.77 8.95
C TRP A 133 7.25 -6.41 9.30
N LEU A 134 7.46 -5.54 8.31
CA LEU A 134 7.99 -4.19 8.52
C LEU A 134 7.08 -3.32 9.39
N ILE A 135 5.77 -3.38 9.16
CA ILE A 135 4.79 -2.64 9.98
C ILE A 135 4.82 -3.15 11.42
N ASN A 136 4.84 -4.46 11.61
CA ASN A 136 4.83 -5.05 12.95
C ASN A 136 6.12 -4.73 13.72
N GLU A 137 7.27 -4.75 13.05
CA GLU A 137 8.56 -4.36 13.65
C GLU A 137 8.56 -2.88 14.06
N LYS A 138 8.10 -1.99 13.18
CA LYS A 138 7.95 -0.56 13.52
C LYS A 138 6.97 -0.34 14.68
N ALA A 139 5.85 -1.07 14.71
CA ALA A 139 4.90 -1.00 15.80
C ALA A 139 5.47 -1.52 17.13
N ALA A 140 6.31 -2.57 17.09
CA ALA A 140 7.02 -3.06 18.27
C ALA A 140 8.04 -2.05 18.78
N ALA A 141 8.86 -1.47 17.90
CA ALA A 141 9.84 -0.44 18.25
C ALA A 141 9.17 0.82 18.83
N ASN A 142 8.05 1.25 18.24
CA ASN A 142 7.29 2.39 18.76
C ASN A 142 6.73 2.12 20.17
N ARG A 143 6.15 0.92 20.40
CA ARG A 143 5.69 0.52 21.74
C ARG A 143 6.81 0.52 22.77
N GLU A 144 8.01 0.09 22.41
CA GLU A 144 9.18 0.15 23.29
C GLU A 144 9.56 1.61 23.62
N LEU A 145 9.66 2.47 22.61
CA LEU A 145 9.94 3.89 22.81
C LEU A 145 8.90 4.58 23.69
N GLN A 146 7.61 4.24 23.51
CA GLN A 146 6.53 4.76 24.35
C GLN A 146 6.69 4.32 25.82
N ARG A 147 7.08 3.06 26.08
CA ARG A 147 7.36 2.59 27.45
C ARG A 147 8.56 3.34 28.07
N GLN A 148 9.62 3.54 27.30
CA GLN A 148 10.79 4.29 27.78
C GLN A 148 10.46 5.75 28.06
N LEU A 149 9.66 6.39 27.21
CA LEU A 149 9.18 7.75 27.41
C LEU A 149 8.35 7.85 28.70
N ALA A 150 7.40 6.93 28.91
CA ALA A 150 6.59 6.89 30.12
C ALA A 150 7.47 6.74 31.38
N GLY A 151 8.43 5.81 31.37
CA GLY A 151 9.36 5.64 32.49
C GLY A 151 10.29 6.84 32.70
N CYS A 152 10.63 7.59 31.65
CA CYS A 152 11.36 8.86 31.79
C CYS A 152 10.49 9.94 32.45
N GLN A 153 9.24 10.09 32.00
CA GLN A 153 8.30 11.05 32.58
C GLN A 153 8.03 10.77 34.06
N GLU A 154 7.90 9.50 34.45
CA GLU A 154 7.74 9.12 35.86
C GLU A 154 8.95 9.49 36.72
N ARG A 155 10.16 9.24 36.21
CA ARG A 155 11.40 9.65 36.90
C ARG A 155 11.50 11.16 37.07
N VAL A 156 11.09 11.94 36.06
CA VAL A 156 11.05 13.41 36.17
C VAL A 156 10.08 13.83 37.27
N ARG A 157 8.85 13.29 37.28
CA ARG A 157 7.88 13.59 38.34
C ARG A 157 8.40 13.25 39.74
N SER A 158 9.07 12.10 39.89
CA SER A 158 9.68 11.71 41.18
C SER A 158 10.76 12.71 41.62
N LEU A 159 11.65 13.09 40.70
CA LEU A 159 12.71 14.07 41.00
C LEU A 159 12.14 15.44 41.33
N GLU A 160 11.06 15.87 40.66
CA GLU A 160 10.34 17.10 40.99
C GLU A 160 9.76 17.06 42.40
N THR A 161 9.14 15.95 42.80
CA THR A 161 8.61 15.79 44.17
C THR A 161 9.72 15.75 45.22
N ASP A 162 10.83 15.07 44.94
CA ASP A 162 11.97 14.97 45.85
C ASP A 162 12.67 16.32 46.01
N ASN A 163 12.86 17.05 44.91
CA ASN A 163 13.45 18.39 44.92
C ASN A 163 12.55 19.36 45.68
N TYR A 164 11.24 19.32 45.46
CA TYR A 164 10.28 20.11 46.21
C TYR A 164 10.33 19.79 47.72
N ALA A 165 10.32 18.51 48.10
CA ALA A 165 10.42 18.11 49.51
C ALA A 165 11.73 18.61 50.14
N LEU A 166 12.86 18.44 49.45
CA LEU A 166 14.15 18.93 49.92
C LEU A 166 14.16 20.47 50.07
N SER A 167 13.61 21.20 49.11
CA SER A 167 13.50 22.66 49.18
C SER A 167 12.67 23.12 50.39
N MET A 168 11.59 22.41 50.71
CA MET A 168 10.77 22.66 51.89
C MET A 168 11.53 22.34 53.18
N TYR A 169 12.26 21.21 53.24
CA TYR A 169 13.09 20.87 54.40
C TYR A 169 14.20 21.91 54.62
N LEU A 170 14.88 22.36 53.57
CA LEU A 170 15.90 23.40 53.65
C LEU A 170 15.31 24.72 54.15
N ARG A 171 14.15 25.13 53.64
CA ARG A 171 13.47 26.35 54.11
C ARG A 171 13.06 26.27 55.57
N ASN A 172 12.65 25.08 56.04
CA ASN A 172 12.26 24.86 57.43
C ASN A 172 13.46 24.71 58.37
N ALA A 173 14.59 24.19 57.87
CA ALA A 173 15.84 24.08 58.61
C ALA A 173 16.64 25.39 58.63
N GLN A 174 16.42 26.27 57.64
CA GLN A 174 16.97 27.61 57.64
C GLN A 174 16.28 28.43 58.74
N PRO A 175 17.02 28.96 59.74
CA PRO A 175 16.42 29.79 60.77
C PRO A 175 15.80 31.03 60.11
N GLN A 176 14.48 31.16 60.24
CA GLN A 176 13.77 32.35 59.79
C GLN A 176 14.34 33.56 60.54
N PRO A 177 14.57 34.71 59.88
CA PRO A 177 14.78 35.98 60.58
C PRO A 177 13.43 36.37 61.20
N GLN A 178 13.11 35.78 62.35
CA GLN A 178 12.09 36.34 63.21
C GLN A 178 12.64 37.66 63.72
N GLY A 179 11.85 38.72 63.53
CA GLY A 179 12.23 40.06 63.93
C GLY A 179 12.76 40.07 65.37
N ALA A 180 13.90 40.73 65.53
CA ALA A 180 14.44 41.24 66.79
C ALA A 180 14.40 40.28 67.99
N ILE A 181 15.48 39.53 68.22
CA ILE A 181 16.12 39.50 69.55
C ILE A 181 17.64 39.37 69.34
N THR A 182 18.33 40.34 69.91
CA THR A 182 19.76 40.44 70.20
C THR A 182 20.38 39.16 70.78
N GLY A 183 21.54 38.73 70.28
CA GLY A 183 22.37 37.74 70.98
C GLY A 183 23.52 37.17 70.11
N PRO A 184 24.79 37.49 70.41
CA PRO A 184 25.95 37.08 69.61
C PRO A 184 26.43 35.66 69.94
N PHE A 185 26.24 34.71 69.01
CA PHE A 185 26.85 33.38 69.11
C PHE A 185 27.07 32.84 67.69
N HIS A 186 28.22 32.33 67.25
CA HIS A 186 29.65 32.48 67.57
C HIS A 186 30.36 32.18 66.22
N PRO A 187 31.31 33.00 65.74
CA PRO A 187 32.22 32.56 64.70
C PRO A 187 33.35 31.73 65.35
N GLU A 188 33.87 30.78 64.58
CA GLU A 188 35.06 29.97 64.88
C GLU A 188 34.89 28.80 65.88
N VAL A 189 34.64 27.62 65.31
CA VAL A 189 35.28 26.39 65.80
C VAL A 189 35.96 25.73 64.59
N PHE A 190 37.26 25.54 64.76
CA PHE A 190 38.32 25.03 63.87
C PHE A 190 37.94 24.03 62.77
#